data_AF-U3QDG6-F1
#
_entry.id   AF-U3QDG6-F1
#
_cell.length_a   1.000
_cell.length_b   1.000
_cell.length_c   1.000
_cell.angle_alpha   90.00
_cell.angle_beta   90.00
_cell.angle_gamma   90.00
#
_symmetry.space_group_name_H-M   'P 1'
#
loop_
_entity.id
_entity.type
_entity.pdbx_description
1 polymer ?
#
loop_
_entity_poly.entity_id
_entity_poly.type
_entity_poly.pdbx_seq_one_letter_code
_entity_poly.pdbx_strand_id
1 'polypeptide(L)'
;MNLSSAIHKKIFYIVSISAQRIKQNSYVIGGYVRDFLLGKIESKDLDILTIGEGIKLAKEVSKYIEPSPKIRIFKRFGTAMLEYDNQRIEFVGSRKESYHFSSRKPVIELGSLQDDQNRRDFTINTLAVSLNRNNYGELIDPFGGLSDLKKKY
;
A
#
# COMPACT_ATOMS: atom_id res chain seq x y z
N MET A 1 -15.56 6.78 4.75
CA MET A 1 -15.36 7.94 3.85
C MET A 1 -14.88 7.42 2.51
N ASN A 2 -15.38 7.93 1.37
CA ASN A 2 -14.91 7.51 0.05
C ASN A 2 -13.95 8.57 -0.52
N LEU A 3 -12.76 8.13 -0.92
CA LEU A 3 -11.66 8.92 -1.46
C LEU A 3 -11.34 8.51 -2.90
N SER A 4 -12.34 8.17 -3.71
CA SER A 4 -12.12 7.80 -5.13
C SER A 4 -11.42 8.90 -5.92
N SER A 5 -11.63 10.17 -5.55
CA SER A 5 -10.90 11.32 -6.11
C SER A 5 -9.38 11.26 -5.83
N ALA A 6 -8.96 10.58 -4.76
CA ALA A 6 -7.54 10.34 -4.46
C ALA A 6 -6.91 9.31 -5.40
N ILE A 7 -7.69 8.42 -6.00
CA ILE A 7 -7.19 7.28 -6.75
C ILE A 7 -7.62 7.31 -8.22
N HIS A 8 -7.59 8.51 -8.81
CA HIS A 8 -7.96 8.77 -10.21
C HIS A 8 -6.88 8.39 -11.23
N LYS A 9 -5.64 8.18 -10.78
CA LYS A 9 -4.52 7.83 -11.67
C LYS A 9 -4.69 6.43 -12.26
N LYS A 10 -4.31 6.26 -13.53
CA LYS A 10 -4.39 4.98 -14.27
C LYS A 10 -3.70 3.81 -13.54
N ILE A 11 -2.62 4.09 -12.81
CA ILE A 11 -1.91 3.06 -12.04
C ILE A 11 -2.80 2.37 -11.00
N PHE A 12 -3.68 3.10 -10.30
CA PHE A 12 -4.54 2.49 -9.28
C PHE A 12 -5.54 1.51 -9.89
N TYR A 13 -6.05 1.82 -11.08
CA TYR A 13 -6.89 0.91 -11.85
C TYR A 13 -6.13 -0.34 -12.28
N ILE A 14 -4.89 -0.19 -12.77
CA ILE A 14 -4.02 -1.32 -13.13
C ILE A 14 -3.77 -2.21 -11.91
N VAL A 15 -3.44 -1.62 -10.76
CA VAL A 15 -3.23 -2.33 -9.50
C VAL A 15 -4.49 -3.08 -9.07
N SER A 16 -5.67 -2.45 -9.16
CA SER A 16 -6.95 -3.06 -8.82
C SER A 16 -7.23 -4.32 -9.64
N ILE A 17 -7.10 -4.25 -10.97
CA ILE A 17 -7.29 -5.41 -11.86
C ILE A 17 -6.26 -6.49 -11.57
N SER A 18 -4.99 -6.10 -11.41
CA SER A 18 -3.89 -7.03 -11.18
C SER A 18 -4.11 -7.81 -9.87
N ALA A 19 -4.47 -7.11 -8.80
CA ALA A 19 -4.78 -7.69 -7.50
C ALA A 19 -5.98 -8.66 -7.58
N GLN A 20 -7.05 -8.26 -8.28
CA GLN A 20 -8.22 -9.12 -8.50
C GLN A 20 -7.85 -10.43 -9.21
N ARG A 21 -7.01 -10.37 -10.26
CA ARG A 21 -6.59 -11.57 -11.01
C ARG A 21 -5.79 -12.55 -10.19
N ILE A 22 -4.95 -12.06 -9.30
CA ILE A 22 -4.15 -12.91 -8.40
C ILE A 22 -4.84 -13.19 -7.07
N LYS A 23 -6.11 -12.79 -6.92
CA LYS A 23 -6.95 -12.96 -5.72
C LYS A 23 -6.30 -12.38 -4.46
N GLN A 24 -5.71 -11.20 -4.57
CA GLN A 24 -5.17 -10.44 -3.44
C GLN A 24 -5.96 -9.15 -3.24
N ASN A 25 -6.05 -8.71 -1.99
CA ASN A 25 -6.56 -7.39 -1.67
C ASN A 25 -5.42 -6.38 -1.71
N SER A 26 -5.67 -5.17 -2.22
CA SER A 26 -4.66 -4.12 -2.31
C SER A 26 -5.16 -2.77 -1.81
N TYR A 27 -4.23 -1.97 -1.31
CA TYR A 27 -4.48 -0.67 -0.70
C TYR A 27 -3.35 0.28 -1.06
N VAL A 28 -3.65 1.55 -1.27
CA VAL A 28 -2.64 2.61 -1.20
C VAL A 28 -2.57 3.11 0.23
N ILE A 29 -1.37 3.32 0.74
CA ILE A 29 -1.09 3.59 2.16
C ILE A 29 -0.08 4.74 2.32
N GLY A 30 0.18 5.11 3.56
CA GLY A 30 1.34 5.93 3.92
C GLY A 30 1.21 7.40 3.54
N GLY A 31 2.33 8.00 3.11
CA GLY A 31 2.45 9.43 2.86
C GLY A 31 1.45 9.94 1.82
N TYR A 32 1.18 9.15 0.78
CA TYR A 32 0.22 9.52 -0.26
C TYR A 32 -1.17 9.81 0.28
N VAL A 33 -1.71 8.91 1.11
CA VAL A 33 -3.07 9.05 1.68
C VAL A 33 -3.13 10.26 2.61
N ARG A 34 -2.13 10.42 3.47
CA ARG A 34 -2.00 11.57 4.37
C ARG A 34 -1.96 12.89 3.59
N ASP A 35 -1.08 12.98 2.59
CA ASP A 35 -0.83 14.21 1.85
C ASP A 35 -2.07 14.60 1.05
N PHE A 36 -2.77 13.62 0.45
CA PHE A 36 -4.08 13.85 -0.17
C PHE A 36 -5.11 14.43 0.80
N LEU A 37 -5.23 13.87 2.01
CA LEU A 37 -6.16 14.35 3.04
C LEU A 37 -5.83 15.77 3.54
N LEU A 38 -4.57 16.18 3.45
CA LEU A 38 -4.13 17.55 3.75
C LEU A 38 -4.27 18.51 2.55
N GLY A 39 -4.86 18.06 1.44
CA GLY A 39 -5.00 18.87 0.22
C GLY A 39 -3.68 19.08 -0.54
N LYS A 40 -2.64 18.30 -0.25
CA LYS A 40 -1.37 18.34 -0.98
C LYS A 40 -1.48 17.43 -2.21
N ILE A 41 -1.31 18.04 -3.38
CA ILE A 41 -1.39 17.34 -4.66
C ILE A 41 0.06 17.16 -5.13
N GLU A 42 0.66 16.02 -4.77
CA GLU A 42 1.81 15.37 -5.42
C GLU A 42 2.65 14.59 -4.40
N SER A 43 2.58 13.26 -4.45
CA SER A 43 3.66 12.42 -3.94
C SER A 43 4.29 11.68 -5.10
N LYS A 44 5.62 11.72 -5.17
CA LYS A 44 6.41 11.00 -6.18
C LYS A 44 6.51 9.51 -5.87
N ASP A 45 6.22 9.14 -4.62
CA ASP A 45 6.30 7.78 -4.12
C ASP A 45 4.90 7.27 -3.76
N LEU A 46 4.54 6.10 -4.30
CA LEU A 46 3.29 5.39 -4.04
C LEU A 46 3.60 4.08 -3.34
N ASP A 47 3.06 3.92 -2.14
CA ASP A 47 3.16 2.68 -1.38
C ASP A 47 1.87 1.87 -1.55
N ILE A 48 2.00 0.70 -2.18
CA ILE A 48 0.91 -0.25 -2.39
C ILE A 48 1.10 -1.42 -1.45
N LEU A 49 0.19 -1.54 -0.47
CA LEU A 49 0.09 -2.71 0.39
C LEU A 49 -0.79 -3.76 -0.28
N THR A 50 -0.39 -5.03 -0.23
CA THR A 50 -1.22 -6.16 -0.66
C THR A 50 -1.34 -7.21 0.45
N ILE A 51 -2.52 -7.80 0.61
CA ILE A 51 -2.72 -8.96 1.47
C ILE A 51 -2.24 -10.19 0.70
N GLY A 52 -0.96 -10.51 0.86
CA GLY A 52 -0.25 -11.49 0.05
C GLY A 52 1.17 -11.05 -0.29
N GLU A 53 1.72 -11.61 -1.36
CA GLU A 53 3.08 -11.33 -1.81
C GLU A 53 3.16 -10.06 -2.68
N GLY A 54 3.84 -9.01 -2.19
CA GLY A 54 4.05 -7.76 -2.94
C GLY A 54 4.80 -7.95 -4.25
N ILE A 55 5.81 -8.83 -4.27
CA ILE A 55 6.57 -9.17 -5.49
C ILE A 55 5.64 -9.78 -6.57
N LYS A 56 4.67 -10.60 -6.16
CA LYS A 56 3.71 -11.22 -7.07
C LYS A 56 2.79 -10.16 -7.69
N LEU A 57 2.30 -9.23 -6.88
CA LEU A 57 1.48 -8.12 -7.37
C LEU A 57 2.26 -7.23 -8.34
N ALA A 58 3.49 -6.85 -8.03
CA ALA A 58 4.32 -6.02 -8.91
C ALA A 58 4.53 -6.67 -10.29
N LYS A 59 4.78 -7.99 -10.31
CA LYS A 59 4.92 -8.76 -11.55
C LYS A 59 3.63 -8.87 -12.36
N GLU A 60 2.47 -8.89 -11.70
CA GLU A 60 1.20 -8.88 -12.43
C GLU A 60 0.92 -7.47 -12.99
N VAL A 61 1.16 -6.42 -12.20
CA VAL A 61 1.00 -5.01 -12.62
C VAL A 61 1.85 -4.68 -13.84
N SER A 62 3.11 -5.12 -13.88
CA SER A 62 4.01 -4.80 -14.99
C SER A 62 3.52 -5.32 -16.34
N LYS A 63 2.67 -6.35 -16.37
CA LYS A 63 2.10 -6.93 -17.61
C LYS A 63 1.09 -6.00 -18.30
N TYR A 64 0.54 -5.02 -17.57
CA TYR A 64 -0.46 -4.08 -18.07
C TYR A 64 0.12 -2.69 -18.35
N ILE A 65 1.45 -2.55 -18.30
CA ILE A 65 2.16 -1.31 -18.55
C ILE A 65 3.03 -1.50 -19.78
N GLU A 66 2.92 -0.58 -20.74
CA GLU A 66 3.70 -0.57 -21.97
C GLU A 66 4.48 0.75 -22.09
N PRO A 67 5.81 0.70 -22.31
CA PRO A 67 6.66 -0.49 -22.29
C PRO A 67 6.74 -1.11 -20.88
N SER A 68 6.98 -2.43 -20.80
CA SER A 68 7.06 -3.12 -19.50
C SER A 68 8.15 -2.49 -18.63
N PRO A 69 7.82 -2.02 -17.41
CA PRO A 69 8.79 -1.37 -16.54
C PRO A 69 9.76 -2.40 -15.95
N LYS A 70 10.97 -1.95 -15.62
CA LYS A 70 11.94 -2.78 -14.90
C LYS A 70 11.51 -2.94 -13.44
N ILE A 71 11.29 -4.17 -13.01
CA ILE A 71 10.98 -4.48 -11.61
C ILE A 71 12.29 -4.63 -10.82
N ARG A 72 12.42 -3.86 -9.75
CA ARG A 72 13.47 -4.01 -8.74
C ARG A 72 12.92 -4.82 -7.57
N ILE A 73 13.52 -5.99 -7.29
CA ILE A 73 13.07 -6.89 -6.23
C ILE A 73 14.00 -6.76 -5.02
N PHE A 74 13.44 -6.49 -3.85
CA PHE A 74 14.17 -6.45 -2.58
C PHE A 74 13.80 -7.68 -1.74
N LYS A 75 14.39 -8.83 -2.10
CA LYS A 75 14.04 -10.15 -1.51
C LYS A 75 14.06 -10.16 0.03
N ARG A 76 15.05 -9.52 0.64
CA ARG A 76 15.20 -9.44 2.11
C ARG A 76 13.96 -8.83 2.79
N PHE A 77 13.32 -7.90 2.11
CA PHE A 77 12.13 -7.22 2.60
C PHE A 77 10.88 -7.72 1.90
N GLY A 78 10.90 -8.76 1.06
CA GLY A 78 9.69 -9.20 0.35
C GLY A 78 8.95 -8.10 -0.43
N THR A 79 9.64 -7.01 -0.82
CA THR A 79 9.06 -5.90 -1.59
C THR A 79 9.57 -5.90 -3.01
N ALA A 80 8.82 -5.23 -3.88
CA ALA A 80 9.23 -4.95 -5.24
C ALA A 80 8.89 -3.49 -5.58
N MET A 81 9.64 -2.89 -6.48
CA MET A 81 9.41 -1.53 -6.94
C MET A 81 9.49 -1.47 -8.46
N LEU A 82 8.66 -0.62 -9.06
CA LEU A 82 8.72 -0.24 -10.46
C LEU A 82 8.50 1.27 -10.59
N GLU A 83 8.88 1.81 -11.74
CA GLU A 83 8.62 3.20 -12.10
C GLU A 83 7.53 3.26 -13.18
N TYR A 84 6.59 4.18 -13.03
CA TYR A 84 5.52 4.45 -13.99
C TYR A 84 5.15 5.93 -13.93
N ASP A 85 5.11 6.60 -15.09
CA ASP A 85 4.72 8.01 -15.20
C ASP A 85 5.48 8.95 -14.22
N ASN A 86 6.81 8.80 -14.15
CA ASN A 86 7.69 9.49 -13.21
C ASN A 86 7.36 9.30 -11.71
N GLN A 87 6.56 8.29 -11.38
CA GLN A 87 6.28 7.88 -10.00
C GLN A 87 6.99 6.57 -9.69
N ARG A 88 7.54 6.48 -8.47
CA ARG A 88 8.02 5.22 -7.91
C ARG A 88 6.87 4.54 -7.21
N ILE A 89 6.64 3.28 -7.54
CA ILE A 89 5.58 2.49 -6.94
C ILE A 89 6.22 1.32 -6.23
N GLU A 90 6.14 1.31 -4.90
CA GLU A 90 6.59 0.21 -4.07
C GLU A 90 5.41 -0.70 -3.73
N PHE A 91 5.63 -2.00 -3.87
CA PHE A 91 4.69 -3.07 -3.55
C PHE A 91 5.17 -3.80 -2.32
N VAL A 92 4.38 -3.72 -1.26
CA VAL A 92 4.65 -4.31 0.04
C VAL A 92 3.62 -5.39 0.30
N GLY A 93 4.07 -6.62 0.56
CA GLY A 93 3.18 -7.65 1.10
C GLY A 93 2.90 -7.40 2.59
N SER A 94 1.67 -7.65 3.01
CA SER A 94 1.28 -7.57 4.42
C SER A 94 2.09 -8.55 5.24
N ARG A 95 2.51 -8.08 6.42
CA ARG A 95 3.30 -8.87 7.36
C ARG A 95 2.66 -8.88 8.72
N LYS A 96 2.57 -10.05 9.29
CA LYS A 96 2.49 -10.23 10.73
C LYS A 96 3.92 -10.41 11.22
N GLU A 97 4.36 -9.48 12.05
CA GLU A 97 5.67 -9.54 12.69
C GLU A 97 5.51 -10.11 14.11
N SER A 98 6.01 -11.32 14.32
CA SER A 98 6.07 -11.93 15.64
C SER A 98 7.45 -11.64 16.25
N TYR A 99 7.50 -10.89 17.35
CA TYR A 99 8.73 -10.61 18.08
C TYR A 99 9.02 -11.73 19.07
N HIS A 100 10.19 -12.38 18.94
CA HIS A 100 10.66 -13.32 19.96
C HIS A 100 11.31 -12.54 21.10
N PHE A 101 11.01 -12.87 22.37
CA PHE A 101 11.57 -12.18 23.54
C PHE A 101 13.11 -12.12 23.57
N SER A 102 13.77 -13.07 22.90
CA SER A 102 15.23 -13.18 22.80
C SER A 102 15.85 -12.51 21.56
N SER A 103 15.07 -11.92 20.66
CA SER A 103 15.55 -11.35 19.40
C SER A 103 14.77 -10.11 18.99
N ARG A 104 15.47 -9.00 18.69
CA ARG A 104 14.86 -7.81 18.07
C ARG A 104 14.45 -8.01 16.60
N LYS A 105 14.65 -9.22 16.04
CA LYS A 105 14.30 -9.53 14.65
C LYS A 105 12.93 -10.21 14.60
N PRO A 106 11.95 -9.63 13.91
CA PRO A 106 10.63 -10.24 13.79
C PRO A 106 10.65 -11.43 12.82
N VAL A 107 9.83 -12.44 13.11
CA VAL A 107 9.44 -13.48 12.14
C VAL A 107 8.33 -12.90 11.26
N ILE A 108 8.48 -13.00 9.94
CA ILE A 108 7.53 -12.43 8.97
C ILE A 108 6.57 -13.53 8.50
N GLU A 109 5.29 -13.40 8.85
CA GLU A 109 4.19 -14.24 8.36
C GLU A 109 3.19 -13.41 7.54
N LEU A 110 2.31 -14.06 6.77
CA LEU A 110 1.22 -13.36 6.09
C LEU A 110 0.25 -12.77 7.13
N GLY A 111 0.12 -11.44 7.15
CA GLY A 111 -0.73 -10.73 8.09
C GLY A 111 -2.01 -10.18 7.46
N SER A 112 -2.99 -9.86 8.30
CA SER A 112 -4.13 -9.03 7.92
C SER A 112 -3.70 -7.57 7.68
N LEU A 113 -4.59 -6.75 7.13
CA LEU A 113 -4.36 -5.29 7.05
C LEU A 113 -4.11 -4.69 8.45
N GLN A 114 -4.87 -5.16 9.44
CA GLN A 114 -4.75 -4.73 10.83
C GLN A 114 -3.38 -5.06 11.41
N ASP A 115 -2.83 -6.25 11.13
CA ASP A 115 -1.48 -6.65 11.57
C ASP A 115 -0.41 -5.74 10.98
N ASP A 116 -0.54 -5.36 9.70
CA ASP A 116 0.39 -4.44 9.03
C ASP A 116 0.30 -3.00 9.55
N GLN A 117 -0.87 -2.58 10.01
CA GLN A 117 -1.06 -1.26 10.58
C GLN A 117 -0.55 -1.20 12.04
N ASN A 118 -0.74 -2.26 12.83
CA ASN A 118 -0.27 -2.37 14.22
C ASN A 118 1.26 -2.23 14.36
N ARG A 119 2.04 -2.59 13.34
CA ARG A 119 3.52 -2.48 13.35
C ARG A 119 4.06 -1.08 12.99
N ARG A 120 3.19 -0.11 12.64
CA ARG A 120 3.64 1.22 12.20
C ARG A 120 3.71 2.17 13.39
N ASP A 121 4.84 2.86 13.51
CA ASP A 121 5.13 3.76 14.64
C ASP A 121 4.18 4.96 14.80
N PHE A 122 3.38 5.29 13.77
CA PHE A 122 2.43 6.43 13.80
C PHE A 122 1.08 6.07 13.20
N THR A 123 0.00 6.39 13.91
CA THR A 123 -1.41 6.25 13.49
C THR A 123 -1.74 6.96 12.16
N ILE A 124 -1.07 8.07 11.87
CA ILE A 124 -1.24 8.77 10.58
C ILE A 124 -0.72 7.91 9.41
N ASN A 125 0.27 7.04 9.64
CA ASN A 125 0.80 6.12 8.63
C ASN A 125 -0.01 4.81 8.51
N THR A 126 -1.07 4.65 9.31
CA THR A 126 -2.00 3.50 9.20
C THR A 126 -3.18 3.78 8.29
N LEU A 127 -3.37 5.02 7.81
CA LEU A 127 -4.42 5.33 6.85
C LEU A 127 -4.20 4.55 5.55
N ALA A 128 -5.24 3.88 5.09
CA ALA A 128 -5.23 3.08 3.88
C ALA A 128 -6.47 3.39 3.02
N VAL A 129 -6.31 3.47 1.71
CA VAL A 129 -7.44 3.57 0.77
C VAL A 129 -7.50 2.30 -0.05
N SER A 130 -8.67 1.67 -0.05
CA SER A 130 -8.89 0.42 -0.77
C SER A 130 -8.81 0.59 -2.28
N LEU A 131 -8.08 -0.33 -2.91
CA LEU A 131 -8.02 -0.51 -4.36
C LEU A 131 -8.80 -1.76 -4.80
N ASN A 132 -9.50 -2.43 -3.88
CA ASN A 132 -10.30 -3.61 -4.21
C ASN A 132 -11.57 -3.19 -4.95
N ARG A 133 -12.03 -4.03 -5.88
CA ARG A 133 -13.20 -3.72 -6.72
C ARG A 133 -14.49 -3.52 -5.91
N ASN A 134 -14.67 -4.25 -4.82
CA ASN A 134 -15.88 -4.22 -4.00
C ASN A 134 -16.00 -2.99 -3.09
N ASN A 135 -14.89 -2.33 -2.77
CA ASN A 135 -14.89 -1.15 -1.91
C ASN A 135 -13.85 -0.11 -2.36
N TYR A 136 -13.72 0.06 -3.68
CA TYR A 136 -12.74 0.97 -4.29
C TYR A 136 -12.91 2.40 -3.75
N GLY A 137 -11.81 2.99 -3.29
CA GLY A 137 -11.80 4.32 -2.70
C GLY A 137 -12.25 4.38 -1.24
N GLU A 138 -12.65 3.28 -0.61
CA GLU A 138 -12.96 3.28 0.82
C GLU A 138 -11.72 3.57 1.65
N LEU A 139 -11.80 4.61 2.50
CA LEU A 139 -10.79 4.89 3.51
C LEU A 139 -10.95 3.95 4.71
N ILE A 140 -9.86 3.28 5.06
CA ILE A 140 -9.73 2.37 6.19
C ILE A 140 -8.86 3.06 7.25
N ASP A 141 -9.48 3.34 8.39
CA ASP A 141 -8.85 4.03 9.52
C ASP A 141 -9.22 3.39 10.87
N PRO A 142 -8.67 2.21 11.21
CA PRO A 142 -9.03 1.51 12.44
C PRO A 142 -8.38 2.11 13.70
N PHE A 143 -7.41 3.02 13.57
CA PHE A 143 -6.67 3.61 14.69
C PHE A 143 -6.97 5.10 14.93
N GLY A 144 -7.91 5.69 14.18
CA GLY A 144 -8.26 7.10 14.31
C GLY A 144 -7.17 8.06 13.77
N GLY A 145 -6.39 7.62 12.79
CA GLY A 145 -5.37 8.41 12.11
C GLY A 145 -5.92 9.70 11.50
N LEU A 146 -7.19 9.74 11.06
CA LEU A 146 -7.84 10.98 10.62
C LEU A 146 -7.97 12.00 11.75
N SER A 147 -8.34 11.54 12.94
CA SER A 147 -8.49 12.40 14.12
C SER A 147 -7.14 12.95 14.56
N ASP A 148 -6.09 12.11 14.51
CA ASP A 148 -4.73 12.53 14.84
C ASP A 148 -4.15 13.50 13.81
N LEU A 149 -4.47 13.30 12.53
CA LEU A 149 -4.09 14.22 11.45
C LEU A 149 -4.64 15.62 11.70
N LYS A 150 -5.92 15.74 12.08
CA LYS A 150 -6.61 17.01 12.40
C LYS A 150 -6.14 17.69 13.68
N LYS A 151 -5.56 16.95 14.63
CA LYS A 151 -5.00 17.54 15.86
C LYS A 151 -3.62 18.14 15.63
N LYS A 152 -2.89 17.63 14.64
CA LYS A 152 -1.50 17.97 14.37
C LYS A 152 -1.34 19.05 13.30
N TYR A 153 -2.34 19.25 12.47
CA TYR A 153 -2.43 20.24 11.38
C TYR A 153 -3.79 20.93 11.43
#